data_AF-A0A4P8K3T5-F1
#
_entry.id   AF-A0A4P8K3T5-F1
#
_cell.length_a   1.000
_cell.length_b   1.000
_cell.length_c   1.000
_cell.angle_alpha   90.00
_cell.angle_beta   90.00
_cell.angle_gamma   90.00
#
_symmetry.space_group_name_H-M   'P 1'
#
loop_
_entity.id
_entity.type
_entity.pdbx_description
1 polymer ?
#
loop_
_entity_poly.entity_id
_entity_poly.type
_entity_poly.pdbx_seq_one_letter_code
_entity_poly.pdbx_strand_id
1 'polypeptide(L)'
;MAHVERLTVYPVKALDGMDCDSVSMRPGGTLAHDREFALFDTDGDVVNGKRTRRVHDIDTGYDTETGTLSVTTDGDSASFRLRDASDRTRAADWLSKFFDVDLTVERDETLGYVDRREMGPSVISTATLETVASWFDDVTVDGLRRRLRANVEVGGVPAFWEDRFVGADAPAFRAGSVRFEGVTPCGRCVVPQRDPDTGKETPGFREQFIERRQETFPEWADRDAFDHFYTLMLIARVPEADRDAALAVGDPVEVVSTTET
;
A
#
# COMPACT_ATOMS: atom_id res chain seq x y z
N MET A 1 23.08 0.70 -6.03
CA MET A 1 22.74 2.12 -5.84
C MET A 1 21.29 2.18 -5.38
N ALA A 2 20.90 3.20 -4.60
CA ALA A 2 19.52 3.36 -4.18
C ALA A 2 18.64 3.65 -5.41
N HIS A 3 17.53 2.94 -5.55
CA HIS A 3 16.62 3.06 -6.70
C HIS A 3 15.21 2.57 -6.35
N VAL A 4 14.23 2.93 -7.17
CA VAL A 4 12.89 2.33 -7.13
C VAL A 4 13.01 0.88 -7.59
N GLU A 5 12.86 -0.07 -6.67
CA GLU A 5 12.91 -1.50 -6.96
C GLU A 5 11.58 -1.97 -7.57
N ARG A 6 10.47 -1.51 -7.01
CA ARG A 6 9.13 -1.98 -7.38
C ARG A 6 8.08 -0.91 -7.11
N LEU A 7 7.10 -0.87 -8.01
CA LEU A 7 5.90 -0.05 -7.85
C LEU A 7 4.68 -0.96 -7.85
N THR A 8 3.83 -0.82 -6.84
CA THR A 8 2.59 -1.59 -6.74
C THR A 8 1.43 -0.64 -6.39
N VAL A 9 0.34 -0.77 -7.15
CA VAL A 9 -0.91 -0.06 -6.89
C VAL A 9 -1.99 -1.07 -6.55
N TYR A 10 -3.01 -0.65 -5.80
CA TYR A 10 -4.12 -1.51 -5.38
C TYR A 10 -5.45 -0.97 -5.90
N PRO A 11 -5.84 -1.28 -7.15
CA PRO A 11 -6.96 -0.64 -7.85
C PRO A 11 -8.27 -0.61 -7.09
N VAL A 12 -8.62 -1.72 -6.45
CA VAL A 12 -9.79 -1.81 -5.57
C VAL A 12 -9.31 -1.97 -4.13
N LYS A 13 -9.81 -1.10 -3.24
CA LYS A 13 -9.47 -1.16 -1.83
C LYS A 13 -9.72 -2.56 -1.26
N ALA A 14 -8.73 -3.08 -0.54
CA ALA A 14 -8.69 -4.39 0.11
C ALA A 14 -8.56 -5.62 -0.81
N LEU A 15 -8.63 -5.46 -2.14
CA LEU A 15 -8.38 -6.54 -3.11
C LEU A 15 -6.93 -6.50 -3.62
N ASP A 16 -6.55 -7.34 -4.57
CA ASP A 16 -5.13 -7.52 -4.94
C ASP A 16 -4.48 -6.28 -5.55
N GLY A 17 -3.16 -6.28 -5.43
CA GLY A 17 -2.30 -5.28 -6.06
C GLY A 17 -1.87 -5.71 -7.45
N MET A 18 -1.46 -4.73 -8.24
CA MET A 18 -0.78 -4.96 -9.51
C MET A 18 0.54 -4.19 -9.52
N ASP A 19 1.57 -4.82 -10.05
CA ASP A 19 2.83 -4.15 -10.28
C ASP A 19 2.77 -3.26 -11.51
N CYS A 20 3.56 -2.20 -11.51
CA CYS A 20 3.65 -1.25 -12.61
C CYS A 20 5.13 -0.98 -12.92
N ASP A 21 5.48 -0.88 -14.19
CA ASP A 21 6.81 -0.39 -14.59
C ASP A 21 6.92 1.13 -14.39
N SER A 22 5.80 1.84 -14.48
CA SER A 22 5.69 3.28 -14.26
C SER A 22 4.28 3.65 -13.79
N VAL A 23 4.18 4.71 -12.98
CA VAL A 23 2.90 5.23 -12.47
C VAL A 23 2.97 6.74 -12.28
N SER A 24 1.92 7.46 -12.66
CA SER A 24 1.82 8.91 -12.48
C SER A 24 1.36 9.30 -11.07
N MET A 25 1.83 10.44 -10.58
CA MET A 25 1.26 11.09 -9.39
C MET A 25 -0.06 11.75 -9.76
N ARG A 26 -1.08 11.57 -8.93
CA ARG A 26 -2.36 12.28 -9.04
C ARG A 26 -2.22 13.72 -8.53
N PRO A 27 -3.13 14.63 -8.92
CA PRO A 27 -3.20 15.98 -8.35
C PRO A 27 -3.37 16.02 -6.83
N GLY A 28 -3.90 14.95 -6.24
CA GLY A 28 -4.03 14.77 -4.81
C GLY A 28 -2.76 14.29 -4.08
N GLY A 29 -1.69 13.94 -4.79
CA GLY A 29 -0.43 13.46 -4.21
C GLY A 29 -0.38 11.96 -3.91
N THR A 30 -1.29 11.17 -4.48
CA THR A 30 -1.32 9.69 -4.43
C THR A 30 -0.95 9.11 -5.80
N LEU A 31 -0.71 7.80 -5.88
CA LEU A 31 -0.42 7.14 -7.16
C LEU A 31 -1.69 6.98 -8.00
N ALA A 32 -1.57 7.15 -9.32
CA ALA A 32 -2.61 6.75 -10.26
C ALA A 32 -2.98 5.27 -10.04
N HIS A 33 -4.27 4.97 -10.16
CA HIS A 33 -4.86 3.65 -9.92
C HIS A 33 -4.76 3.13 -8.48
N ASP A 34 -4.04 3.76 -7.54
CA ASP A 34 -4.04 3.26 -6.16
C ASP A 34 -5.35 3.56 -5.45
N ARG A 35 -6.06 2.50 -5.07
CA ARG A 35 -7.37 2.52 -4.41
C ARG A 35 -8.35 3.43 -5.14
N GLU A 36 -8.31 3.44 -6.47
CA GLU A 36 -9.21 4.23 -7.32
C GLU A 36 -10.68 3.84 -7.06
N PHE A 37 -10.91 2.58 -6.71
CA PHE A 37 -12.21 2.05 -6.40
C PHE A 37 -12.29 1.54 -4.96
N ALA A 38 -13.47 1.60 -4.37
CA ALA A 38 -13.77 0.96 -3.09
C ALA A 38 -15.20 0.45 -3.04
N LEU A 39 -15.39 -0.57 -2.20
CA LEU A 39 -16.68 -1.20 -1.94
C LEU A 39 -17.28 -0.64 -0.65
N PHE A 40 -18.52 -0.18 -0.71
CA PHE A 40 -19.25 0.37 0.43
C PHE A 40 -20.53 -0.41 0.66
N ASP A 41 -20.84 -0.68 1.93
CA ASP A 41 -22.15 -1.20 2.30
C ASP A 41 -23.21 -0.09 2.40
N THR A 42 -24.44 -0.48 2.73
CA THR A 42 -25.58 0.44 2.87
C THR A 42 -25.43 1.48 3.99
N ASP A 43 -24.53 1.23 4.96
CA ASP A 43 -24.23 2.16 6.06
C ASP A 43 -23.12 3.15 5.67
N GLY A 44 -22.62 3.08 4.42
CA GLY A 44 -21.56 3.93 3.89
C GLY A 44 -20.17 3.47 4.33
N ASP A 45 -20.07 2.20 4.73
CA ASP A 45 -18.99 1.69 5.54
C ASP A 45 -18.15 0.73 4.68
N VAL A 46 -16.83 0.89 4.68
CA VAL A 46 -15.98 0.33 3.61
C VAL A 46 -15.60 -1.14 3.84
N VAL A 47 -15.77 -2.00 2.82
CA VAL A 47 -15.29 -3.40 2.89
C VAL A 47 -13.78 -3.41 2.97
N ASN A 48 -13.25 -4.09 3.97
CA ASN A 48 -11.81 -4.26 4.14
C ASN A 48 -11.49 -5.48 5.02
N GLY A 49 -10.21 -5.87 5.04
CA GLY A 49 -9.71 -7.02 5.80
C GLY A 49 -9.87 -6.92 7.32
N LYS A 50 -10.17 -5.73 7.89
CA LYS A 50 -10.51 -5.60 9.32
C LYS A 50 -11.93 -6.11 9.60
N ARG A 51 -12.84 -5.96 8.63
CA ARG A 51 -14.27 -6.26 8.77
C ARG A 51 -14.67 -7.65 8.28
N THR A 52 -14.00 -8.17 7.25
CA THR A 52 -14.30 -9.51 6.71
C THR A 52 -13.03 -10.24 6.30
N ARG A 53 -12.96 -11.54 6.60
CA ARG A 53 -11.87 -12.42 6.14
C ARG A 53 -12.04 -12.85 4.68
N ARG A 54 -13.23 -12.67 4.12
CA ARG A 54 -13.58 -13.10 2.75
C ARG A 54 -12.79 -12.39 1.65
N VAL A 55 -12.11 -11.29 1.98
CA VAL A 55 -11.15 -10.63 1.07
C VAL A 55 -9.94 -11.51 0.75
N HIS A 56 -9.72 -12.61 1.50
CA HIS A 56 -8.69 -13.61 1.23
C HIS A 56 -9.22 -14.79 0.37
N ASP A 57 -10.53 -14.87 0.13
CA ASP A 57 -11.16 -15.97 -0.61
C ASP A 57 -11.51 -15.55 -2.07
N ILE A 58 -10.79 -14.55 -2.59
CA ILE A 58 -11.07 -13.89 -3.87
C ILE A 58 -9.76 -13.41 -4.50
N ASP A 59 -9.52 -13.81 -5.74
CA ASP A 59 -8.39 -13.33 -6.54
C ASP A 59 -8.88 -12.27 -7.52
N THR A 60 -8.08 -11.22 -7.67
CA THR A 60 -8.39 -10.10 -8.55
C THR A 60 -7.21 -9.71 -9.43
N GLY A 61 -7.53 -9.29 -10.64
CA GLY A 61 -6.61 -8.67 -11.58
C GLY A 61 -7.22 -7.39 -12.10
N TYR A 62 -6.38 -6.43 -12.48
CA TYR A 62 -6.86 -5.18 -13.05
C TYR A 62 -5.99 -4.78 -14.23
N ASP A 63 -6.65 -4.46 -15.34
CA ASP A 63 -6.04 -3.92 -16.54
C ASP A 63 -6.26 -2.41 -16.56
N THR A 64 -5.18 -1.64 -16.47
CA THR A 64 -5.22 -0.17 -16.45
C THR A 64 -5.51 0.44 -17.81
N GLU A 65 -5.23 -0.27 -18.91
CA GLU A 65 -5.55 0.20 -20.25
C GLU A 65 -7.06 0.14 -20.48
N THR A 66 -7.66 -1.03 -20.23
CA THR A 66 -9.10 -1.25 -20.46
C THR A 66 -9.98 -0.82 -19.29
N GLY A 67 -9.41 -0.63 -18.10
CA GLY A 67 -10.14 -0.38 -16.86
C GLY A 67 -10.94 -1.58 -16.36
N THR A 68 -10.50 -2.80 -16.71
CA THR A 68 -11.22 -4.04 -16.44
C THR A 68 -10.70 -4.71 -15.16
N LEU A 69 -11.59 -4.92 -14.19
CA LEU A 69 -11.38 -5.80 -13.05
C LEU A 69 -11.77 -7.23 -13.44
N SER A 70 -10.84 -8.17 -13.39
CA SER A 70 -11.11 -9.60 -13.40
C SER A 70 -11.19 -10.12 -11.97
N VAL A 71 -12.18 -10.95 -11.69
CA VAL A 71 -12.44 -11.52 -10.36
C VAL A 71 -12.60 -13.02 -10.49
N THR A 72 -11.92 -13.78 -9.63
CA THR A 72 -11.99 -15.25 -9.58
C THR A 72 -12.21 -15.68 -8.13
N THR A 73 -13.12 -16.63 -7.93
CA THR A 73 -13.38 -17.28 -6.64
C THR A 73 -13.48 -18.80 -6.86
N ASP A 74 -13.65 -19.56 -5.77
CA ASP A 74 -13.90 -21.00 -5.85
C ASP A 74 -15.22 -21.32 -6.57
N GLY A 75 -15.13 -21.47 -7.90
CA GLY A 75 -16.22 -21.93 -8.76
C GLY A 75 -16.90 -20.86 -9.61
N ASP A 76 -16.47 -19.60 -9.57
CA ASP A 76 -16.99 -18.55 -10.45
C ASP A 76 -15.89 -17.56 -10.86
N SER A 77 -16.10 -16.91 -12.01
CA SER A 77 -15.20 -15.86 -12.50
C SER A 77 -15.98 -14.84 -13.30
N ALA A 78 -15.63 -13.56 -13.14
CA ALA A 78 -16.29 -12.47 -13.84
C ALA A 78 -15.32 -11.34 -14.18
N SER A 79 -15.71 -10.48 -15.12
CA SER A 79 -14.94 -9.30 -15.51
C SER A 79 -15.83 -8.07 -15.66
N PHE A 80 -15.37 -6.92 -15.17
CA PHE A 80 -16.12 -5.67 -15.15
C PHE A 80 -15.25 -4.47 -15.51
N ARG A 81 -15.68 -3.65 -16.46
CA ARG A 81 -15.06 -2.36 -16.81
C ARG A 81 -15.45 -1.31 -15.77
N LEU A 82 -14.69 -1.19 -14.70
CA LEU A 82 -15.05 -0.34 -13.56
C LEU A 82 -15.08 1.17 -13.88
N ARG A 83 -14.53 1.60 -15.02
CA ARG A 83 -14.68 2.98 -15.49
C ARG A 83 -16.12 3.28 -15.95
N ASP A 84 -16.84 2.26 -16.42
CA ASP A 84 -18.24 2.37 -16.85
C ASP A 84 -19.18 2.24 -15.65
N ALA A 85 -20.08 3.21 -15.47
CA ALA A 85 -20.99 3.24 -14.31
C ALA A 85 -21.94 2.03 -14.27
N SER A 86 -22.45 1.59 -15.42
CA SER A 86 -23.31 0.42 -15.50
C SER A 86 -22.57 -0.88 -15.14
N ASP A 87 -21.29 -0.97 -15.47
CA ASP A 87 -20.48 -2.14 -15.14
C ASP A 87 -20.03 -2.13 -13.68
N ARG A 88 -19.88 -0.96 -13.07
CA ARG A 88 -19.75 -0.86 -11.60
C ARG A 88 -20.98 -1.38 -10.87
N THR A 89 -22.20 -1.12 -11.36
CA THR A 89 -23.42 -1.73 -10.79
C THR A 89 -23.41 -3.25 -10.93
N ARG A 90 -22.99 -3.79 -12.08
CA ARG A 90 -22.84 -5.24 -12.26
C ARG A 90 -21.78 -5.84 -11.34
N ALA A 91 -20.66 -5.15 -11.16
CA ALA A 91 -19.61 -5.56 -10.23
C ALA A 91 -20.12 -5.55 -8.79
N ALA A 92 -20.84 -4.50 -8.39
CA ALA A 92 -21.50 -4.40 -7.08
C ALA A 92 -22.45 -5.58 -6.84
N ASP A 93 -23.34 -5.90 -7.78
CA ASP A 93 -24.27 -7.03 -7.65
C ASP A 93 -23.56 -8.38 -7.48
N TRP A 94 -22.49 -8.59 -8.24
CA TRP A 94 -21.69 -9.83 -8.17
C TRP A 94 -20.94 -9.91 -6.83
N LEU A 95 -20.26 -8.82 -6.45
CA LEU A 95 -19.50 -8.75 -5.20
C LEU A 95 -20.42 -8.76 -3.97
N SER A 96 -21.66 -8.29 -4.07
CA SER A 96 -22.64 -8.35 -2.98
C SER A 96 -23.01 -9.80 -2.67
N LYS A 97 -23.28 -10.60 -3.71
CA LYS A 97 -23.50 -12.04 -3.58
C LYS A 97 -22.27 -12.75 -3.04
N PHE A 98 -21.09 -12.34 -3.52
CA PHE A 98 -19.85 -12.88 -2.98
C PHE A 98 -19.77 -12.53 -1.50
N PHE A 99 -19.68 -11.27 -1.07
CA PHE A 99 -19.46 -10.90 0.33
C PHE A 99 -20.64 -11.16 1.28
N ASP A 100 -21.83 -11.48 0.75
CA ASP A 100 -23.09 -11.63 1.50
C ASP A 100 -23.50 -10.33 2.22
N VAL A 101 -23.33 -9.21 1.53
CA VAL A 101 -23.65 -7.85 1.97
C VAL A 101 -24.07 -7.03 0.74
N ASP A 102 -25.05 -6.14 0.86
CA ASP A 102 -25.39 -5.22 -0.23
C ASP A 102 -24.29 -4.17 -0.40
N LEU A 103 -23.67 -4.10 -1.58
CA LEU A 103 -22.54 -3.23 -1.87
C LEU A 103 -22.80 -2.24 -3.01
N THR A 104 -22.09 -1.12 -2.98
CA THR A 104 -21.81 -0.29 -4.15
C THR A 104 -20.32 -0.25 -4.47
N VAL A 105 -19.96 0.00 -5.73
CA VAL A 105 -18.59 0.28 -6.15
C VAL A 105 -18.46 1.76 -6.48
N GLU A 106 -17.70 2.48 -5.67
CA GLU A 106 -17.46 3.90 -5.87
C GLU A 106 -16.08 4.14 -6.49
N ARG A 107 -15.93 5.27 -7.18
CA ARG A 107 -14.71 5.65 -7.91
C ARG A 107 -14.25 7.06 -7.51
N ASP A 108 -12.95 7.21 -7.25
CA ASP A 108 -12.31 8.49 -6.96
C ASP A 108 -10.96 8.60 -7.71
N GLU A 109 -10.94 9.45 -8.73
CA GLU A 109 -9.78 9.72 -9.59
C GLU A 109 -8.85 10.80 -9.01
N THR A 110 -9.25 11.46 -7.91
CA THR A 110 -8.49 12.57 -7.34
C THR A 110 -7.45 12.07 -6.33
N LEU A 111 -7.92 11.51 -5.22
CA LEU A 111 -7.08 10.98 -4.15
C LEU A 111 -7.14 9.45 -4.11
N GLY A 112 -8.28 8.88 -4.51
CA GLY A 112 -8.60 7.48 -4.25
C GLY A 112 -9.05 7.25 -2.80
N TYR A 113 -9.42 6.02 -2.52
CA TYR A 113 -9.90 5.55 -1.22
C TYR A 113 -8.75 5.06 -0.32
N VAL A 114 -7.62 5.79 -0.31
CA VAL A 114 -6.49 5.56 0.61
C VAL A 114 -6.92 5.77 2.06
N ASP A 115 -6.25 5.11 3.01
CA ASP A 115 -6.62 5.19 4.44
C ASP A 115 -6.36 6.58 5.05
N ARG A 116 -5.38 7.31 4.52
CA ARG A 116 -4.99 8.65 4.98
C ARG A 116 -5.01 9.61 3.80
N ARG A 117 -6.20 10.10 3.44
CA ARG A 117 -6.44 10.93 2.23
C ARG A 117 -5.67 12.24 2.16
N GLU A 118 -5.17 12.75 3.29
CA GLU A 118 -4.33 13.95 3.34
C GLU A 118 -2.83 13.65 3.16
N MET A 119 -2.50 12.37 2.93
CA MET A 119 -1.15 11.86 2.78
C MET A 119 -1.00 11.14 1.44
N GLY A 120 0.23 10.98 1.01
CA GLY A 120 0.61 10.34 -0.24
C GLY A 120 0.95 8.85 -0.10
N PRO A 121 1.78 8.32 -1.01
CA PRO A 121 2.07 6.90 -1.08
C PRO A 121 2.89 6.39 0.11
N SER A 122 2.78 5.08 0.32
CA SER A 122 3.60 4.37 1.29
C SER A 122 4.92 3.91 0.68
N VAL A 123 6.01 4.01 1.45
CA VAL A 123 7.38 3.71 1.01
C VAL A 123 8.02 2.71 1.97
N ILE A 124 8.64 1.66 1.44
CA ILE A 124 9.38 0.65 2.20
C ILE A 124 10.65 0.28 1.45
N SER A 125 11.71 -0.13 2.14
CA SER A 125 12.86 -0.73 1.48
C SER A 125 12.73 -2.25 1.29
N THR A 126 13.32 -2.79 0.22
CA THR A 126 13.43 -4.25 0.02
C THR A 126 14.12 -4.91 1.20
N ALA A 127 15.17 -4.29 1.72
CA ALA A 127 15.90 -4.80 2.88
C ALA A 127 15.04 -4.83 4.16
N THR A 128 14.10 -3.89 4.35
CA THR A 128 13.09 -3.97 5.43
C THR A 128 12.21 -5.21 5.24
N LEU A 129 11.70 -5.44 4.02
CA LEU A 129 10.83 -6.59 3.74
C LEU A 129 11.56 -7.92 4.02
N GLU A 130 12.79 -8.06 3.54
CA GLU A 130 13.63 -9.25 3.77
C GLU A 130 13.91 -9.47 5.26
N THR A 131 14.28 -8.40 5.97
CA THR A 131 14.57 -8.46 7.40
C THR A 131 13.35 -8.87 8.21
N VAL A 132 12.21 -8.22 7.97
CA VAL A 132 10.96 -8.53 8.69
C VAL A 132 10.43 -9.92 8.33
N ALA A 133 10.52 -10.34 7.07
CA ALA A 133 10.14 -11.68 6.67
C ALA A 133 10.99 -12.74 7.39
N SER A 134 12.30 -12.50 7.53
CA SER A 134 13.21 -13.41 8.24
C SER A 134 12.90 -13.60 9.73
N TRP A 135 12.06 -12.74 10.32
CA TRP A 135 11.62 -12.89 11.70
C TRP A 135 10.60 -14.01 11.89
N PHE A 136 9.99 -14.52 10.82
CA PHE A 136 8.91 -15.51 10.90
C PHE A 136 9.18 -16.67 9.95
N ASP A 137 9.06 -17.90 10.43
CA ASP A 137 9.37 -19.10 9.64
C ASP A 137 8.45 -19.26 8.40
N ASP A 138 7.19 -18.85 8.53
CA ASP A 138 6.14 -19.05 7.51
C ASP A 138 5.81 -17.77 6.71
N VAL A 139 6.62 -16.72 6.81
CA VAL A 139 6.38 -15.46 6.07
C VAL A 139 7.43 -15.26 4.99
N THR A 140 7.01 -15.36 3.74
CA THR A 140 7.86 -15.01 2.59
C THR A 140 7.89 -13.48 2.37
N VAL A 141 8.90 -13.00 1.66
CA VAL A 141 9.00 -11.58 1.26
C VAL A 141 7.78 -11.15 0.44
N ASP A 142 7.35 -11.97 -0.53
CA ASP A 142 6.14 -11.70 -1.32
C ASP A 142 4.87 -11.74 -0.48
N GLY A 143 4.79 -12.68 0.46
CA GLY A 143 3.71 -12.72 1.43
C GLY A 143 3.65 -11.45 2.29
N LEU A 144 4.81 -10.90 2.68
CA LEU A 144 4.88 -9.65 3.44
C LEU A 144 4.50 -8.43 2.59
N ARG A 145 4.90 -8.38 1.30
CA ARG A 145 4.44 -7.34 0.35
C ARG A 145 2.91 -7.28 0.31
N ARG A 146 2.25 -8.43 0.13
CA ARG A 146 0.77 -8.52 0.10
C ARG A 146 0.10 -8.15 1.43
N ARG A 147 0.76 -8.40 2.57
CA ARG A 147 0.29 -8.02 3.91
C ARG A 147 0.39 -6.51 4.17
N LEU A 148 1.52 -5.90 3.79
CA LEU A 148 1.84 -4.51 4.12
C LEU A 148 1.27 -3.52 3.11
N ARG A 149 1.17 -3.95 1.85
CA ARG A 149 0.57 -3.22 0.74
C ARG A 149 1.23 -1.88 0.48
N ALA A 150 2.57 -1.89 0.46
CA ALA A 150 3.39 -0.73 0.11
C ALA A 150 3.18 -0.32 -1.34
N ASN A 151 3.38 0.96 -1.62
CA ASN A 151 3.27 1.49 -2.97
C ASN A 151 4.62 1.57 -3.69
N VAL A 152 5.62 2.10 -2.99
CA VAL A 152 6.97 2.30 -3.51
C VAL A 152 7.93 1.44 -2.70
N GLU A 153 8.58 0.50 -3.36
CA GLU A 153 9.66 -0.29 -2.79
C GLU A 153 11.01 0.28 -3.25
N VAL A 154 11.92 0.52 -2.30
CA VAL A 154 13.25 1.09 -2.57
C VAL A 154 14.32 0.01 -2.39
N GLY A 155 15.08 -0.25 -3.44
CA GLY A 155 16.19 -1.18 -3.47
C GLY A 155 17.52 -0.46 -3.20
N GLY A 156 18.56 -1.23 -2.83
CA GLY A 156 19.92 -0.71 -2.67
C GLY A 156 20.14 0.20 -1.45
N VAL A 157 19.27 0.12 -0.44
CA VAL A 157 19.34 0.83 0.84
C VAL A 157 19.25 -0.18 2.00
N PRO A 158 19.77 0.14 3.21
CA PRO A 158 19.69 -0.79 4.35
C PRO A 158 18.26 -0.98 4.85
N ALA A 159 18.04 -2.04 5.63
CA ALA A 159 16.76 -2.26 6.30
C ALA A 159 16.41 -1.07 7.20
N PHE A 160 15.13 -0.71 7.23
CA PHE A 160 14.60 0.44 7.96
C PHE A 160 15.17 1.79 7.49
N TRP A 161 15.65 1.87 6.25
CA TRP A 161 16.11 3.11 5.65
C TRP A 161 15.03 4.19 5.70
N GLU A 162 13.77 3.82 5.44
CA GLU A 162 12.62 4.71 5.38
C GLU A 162 12.31 5.43 6.72
N ASP A 163 12.79 4.91 7.85
CA ASP A 163 12.53 5.49 9.17
C ASP A 163 13.31 6.79 9.43
N ARG A 164 14.30 7.13 8.60
CA ARG A 164 15.03 8.40 8.70
C ARG A 164 14.22 9.62 8.24
N PHE A 165 13.11 9.39 7.55
CA PHE A 165 12.31 10.46 6.94
C PHE A 165 11.18 10.96 7.85
N VAL A 166 11.15 10.56 9.12
CA VAL A 166 10.17 11.03 10.11
C VAL A 166 10.89 11.71 11.27
N GLY A 167 10.27 12.77 11.81
CA GLY A 167 10.87 13.63 12.84
C GLY A 167 10.98 15.09 12.39
N ALA A 168 11.26 16.00 13.34
CA ALA A 168 11.21 17.45 13.10
C ALA A 168 12.22 17.93 12.04
N ASP A 169 13.40 17.31 11.99
CA ASP A 169 14.50 17.68 11.09
C ASP A 169 14.77 16.60 10.03
N ALA A 170 13.79 15.72 9.80
CA ALA A 170 13.94 14.64 8.85
C ALA A 170 14.20 15.18 7.42
N PRO A 171 15.17 14.61 6.67
CA PRO A 171 15.37 14.98 5.28
C PRO A 171 14.18 14.55 4.41
N ALA A 172 14.22 14.92 3.14
CA ALA A 172 13.36 14.35 2.11
C ALA A 172 14.18 13.39 1.23
N PHE A 173 13.55 12.72 0.28
CA PHE A 173 14.26 12.05 -0.81
C PHE A 173 13.60 12.34 -2.15
N ARG A 174 14.35 12.22 -3.23
CA ARG A 174 13.83 12.21 -4.60
C ARG A 174 13.96 10.81 -5.17
N ALA A 175 12.94 10.39 -5.90
CA ALA A 175 12.98 9.22 -6.77
C ALA A 175 12.68 9.69 -8.19
N GLY A 176 13.69 9.65 -9.06
CA GLY A 176 13.60 10.30 -10.38
C GLY A 176 13.36 11.81 -10.22
N SER A 177 12.27 12.32 -10.81
CA SER A 177 11.87 13.72 -10.67
C SER A 177 10.91 13.99 -9.50
N VAL A 178 10.49 12.96 -8.75
CA VAL A 178 9.44 13.09 -7.73
C VAL A 178 10.06 13.20 -6.33
N ARG A 179 9.77 14.28 -5.62
CA ARG A 179 10.13 14.46 -4.21
C ARG A 179 9.12 13.81 -3.27
N PHE A 180 9.65 13.17 -2.24
CA PHE A 180 8.90 12.56 -1.15
C PHE A 180 9.34 13.16 0.17
N GLU A 181 8.36 13.66 0.91
CA GLU A 181 8.54 14.20 2.26
C GLU A 181 7.85 13.27 3.24
N GLY A 182 8.58 12.79 4.24
CA GLY A 182 7.98 11.87 5.19
C GLY A 182 6.97 12.57 6.10
N VAL A 183 5.81 11.94 6.28
CA VAL A 183 4.74 12.48 7.13
C VAL A 183 4.72 11.78 8.48
N THR A 184 4.76 10.46 8.46
CA THR A 184 4.53 9.65 9.66
C THR A 184 4.91 8.20 9.40
N PRO A 185 5.43 7.47 10.41
CA PRO A 185 5.67 6.06 10.25
C PRO A 185 4.32 5.31 10.32
N CYS A 186 4.13 4.31 9.47
CA CYS A 186 2.81 3.70 9.27
C CYS A 186 2.49 2.67 10.36
N GLY A 187 1.65 3.08 11.32
CA GLY A 187 1.15 2.20 12.38
C GLY A 187 0.33 1.04 11.80
N ARG A 188 0.70 -0.18 12.17
CA ARG A 188 0.13 -1.41 11.60
C ARG A 188 -1.14 -1.80 12.34
N CYS A 189 -2.12 -2.33 11.61
CA CYS A 189 -3.35 -2.88 12.19
C CYS A 189 -3.24 -4.41 12.34
N VAL A 190 -4.36 -5.11 12.53
CA VAL A 190 -4.38 -6.58 12.63
C VAL A 190 -4.15 -7.29 11.29
N VAL A 191 -4.42 -6.63 10.16
CA VAL A 191 -4.40 -7.25 8.82
C VAL A 191 -3.05 -7.91 8.49
N PRO A 192 -1.88 -7.30 8.77
CA PRO A 192 -0.59 -7.95 8.50
C PRO A 192 -0.35 -9.26 9.26
N GLN A 193 -1.12 -9.57 10.31
CA GLN A 193 -1.02 -10.82 11.05
C GLN A 193 -1.66 -12.00 10.31
N ARG A 194 -2.43 -11.73 9.25
CA ARG A 194 -3.13 -12.75 8.47
C ARG A 194 -2.35 -13.09 7.23
N ASP A 195 -2.31 -14.37 6.94
CA ASP A 195 -1.79 -14.88 5.68
C ASP A 195 -2.64 -14.38 4.50
N PRO A 196 -2.03 -13.80 3.45
CA PRO A 196 -2.77 -13.16 2.37
C PRO A 196 -3.55 -14.19 1.54
N ASP A 197 -3.07 -15.43 1.46
CA ASP A 197 -3.64 -16.47 0.61
C ASP A 197 -4.70 -17.30 1.35
N THR A 198 -4.58 -17.43 2.68
CA THR A 198 -5.46 -18.30 3.48
C THR A 198 -6.27 -17.57 4.55
N GLY A 199 -5.98 -16.30 4.81
CA GLY A 199 -6.57 -15.52 5.90
C GLY A 199 -6.22 -16.01 7.31
N LYS A 200 -5.40 -17.07 7.45
CA LYS A 200 -5.01 -17.64 8.75
C LYS A 200 -4.10 -16.69 9.50
N GLU A 201 -4.33 -16.54 10.80
CA GLU A 201 -3.50 -15.71 11.66
C GLU A 201 -2.16 -16.40 11.95
N THR A 202 -1.07 -15.65 11.88
CA THR A 202 0.27 -16.08 12.30
C THR A 202 0.37 -15.91 13.82
N PRO A 203 0.45 -16.99 14.61
CA PRO A 203 0.46 -16.90 16.08
C PRO A 203 1.63 -16.06 16.59
N GLY A 204 1.38 -15.18 17.58
CA GLY A 204 2.42 -14.36 18.20
C GLY A 204 3.05 -13.29 17.28
N PHE A 205 2.50 -13.09 16.08
CA PHE A 205 3.09 -12.18 15.08
C PHE A 205 3.34 -10.80 15.64
N ARG A 206 2.36 -10.22 16.34
CA ARG A 206 2.44 -8.85 16.84
C ARG A 206 3.49 -8.72 17.93
N GLU A 207 3.52 -9.65 18.88
CA GLU A 207 4.45 -9.66 19.99
C GLU A 207 5.89 -9.77 19.47
N GLN A 208 6.15 -10.77 18.63
CA GLN A 208 7.45 -10.99 18.01
C GLN A 208 7.87 -9.83 17.12
N PHE A 209 6.96 -9.25 16.33
CA PHE A 209 7.23 -8.07 15.53
C PHE A 209 7.71 -6.91 16.40
N ILE A 210 6.99 -6.61 17.49
CA ILE A 210 7.31 -5.50 18.38
C ILE A 210 8.67 -5.70 19.03
N GLU A 211 8.94 -6.90 19.56
CA GLU A 211 10.22 -7.25 20.18
C GLU A 211 11.37 -7.06 19.19
N ARG A 212 11.29 -7.68 18.01
CA ARG A 212 12.31 -7.56 16.97
C ARG A 212 12.49 -6.12 16.51
N ARG A 213 11.39 -5.38 16.31
CA ARG A 213 11.45 -3.98 15.88
C ARG A 213 12.10 -3.06 16.92
N GLN A 214 11.96 -3.37 18.21
CA GLN A 214 12.67 -2.68 19.30
C GLN A 214 14.16 -3.02 19.32
N GLU A 215 14.51 -4.30 19.17
CA GLU A 215 15.90 -4.78 19.12
C GLU A 215 16.67 -4.19 17.92
N THR A 216 16.01 -4.07 16.77
CA THR A 216 16.61 -3.61 15.52
C THR A 216 16.28 -2.15 15.21
N PHE A 217 15.92 -1.33 16.20
CA PHE A 217 15.59 0.06 15.95
C PHE A 217 16.82 0.83 15.43
N PRO A 218 16.76 1.44 14.24
CA PRO A 218 17.95 1.98 13.61
C PRO A 218 18.41 3.27 14.32
N GLU A 219 19.73 3.43 14.45
CA GLU A 219 20.35 4.59 15.12
C GLU A 219 20.05 5.94 14.44
N TRP A 220 19.69 5.91 13.15
CA TRP A 220 19.36 7.10 12.37
C TRP A 220 17.89 7.54 12.47
N ALA A 221 17.02 6.75 13.08
CA ALA A 221 15.62 7.09 13.22
C ALA A 221 15.38 7.92 14.49
N ASP A 222 14.54 8.95 14.35
CA ASP A 222 14.07 9.72 15.50
C ASP A 222 13.05 8.87 16.29
N ARG A 223 13.46 8.41 17.47
CA ARG A 223 12.61 7.54 18.31
C ARG A 223 11.35 8.25 18.81
N ASP A 224 11.40 9.57 18.98
CA ASP A 224 10.26 10.36 19.48
C ASP A 224 9.19 10.55 18.38
N ALA A 225 9.51 10.28 17.11
CA ALA A 225 8.57 10.28 16.00
C ALA A 225 7.68 9.01 15.94
N PHE A 226 7.90 8.02 16.82
CA PHE A 226 7.19 6.73 16.82
C PHE A 226 6.37 6.55 18.11
N ASP A 227 5.04 6.65 18.00
CA ASP A 227 4.12 6.41 19.13
C ASP A 227 4.22 4.98 19.70
N HIS A 228 4.57 4.01 18.85
CA HIS A 228 4.78 2.61 19.20
C HIS A 228 5.63 1.89 18.15
N PHE A 229 6.15 0.70 18.50
CA PHE A 229 6.98 -0.13 17.61
C PHE A 229 6.20 -1.09 16.72
N TYR A 230 4.87 -1.16 16.82
CA TYR A 230 4.05 -1.88 15.83
C TYR A 230 3.80 -1.02 14.58
N THR A 231 4.90 -0.58 13.99
CA THR A 231 4.96 0.43 12.93
C THR A 231 6.03 0.00 11.94
N LEU A 232 5.75 0.18 10.66
CA LEU A 232 6.65 -0.19 9.57
C LEU A 232 6.32 0.65 8.35
N MET A 233 7.26 0.92 7.46
CA MET A 233 7.06 1.76 6.27
C MET A 233 6.81 3.23 6.60
N LEU A 234 7.16 4.09 5.66
CA LEU A 234 6.85 5.50 5.69
C LEU A 234 5.50 5.75 5.00
N ILE A 235 4.67 6.64 5.53
CA ILE A 235 3.68 7.36 4.72
C ILE A 235 4.28 8.71 4.35
N ALA A 236 4.44 8.95 3.05
CA ALA A 236 5.03 10.16 2.51
C ALA A 236 3.97 11.18 2.06
N ARG A 237 4.41 12.36 1.69
CA ARG A 237 3.67 13.40 0.96
C ARG A 237 4.48 13.75 -0.29
N VAL A 238 3.77 13.96 -1.40
CA VAL A 238 4.35 14.51 -2.63
C VAL A 238 3.99 16.00 -2.71
N PRO A 239 4.98 16.91 -2.74
CA PRO A 239 4.76 18.34 -2.91
C PRO A 239 3.97 18.66 -4.19
N GLU A 240 3.17 19.72 -4.17
CA GLU A 240 2.30 20.08 -5.30
C GLU A 240 3.05 20.28 -6.61
N ALA A 241 4.28 20.79 -6.55
CA ALA A 241 5.14 21.02 -7.72
C ALA A 241 5.50 19.74 -8.48
N ASP A 242 5.49 18.59 -7.80
CA ASP A 242 5.90 17.29 -8.35
C ASP A 242 4.70 16.38 -8.61
N ARG A 243 3.48 16.86 -8.37
CA ARG A 243 2.25 16.16 -8.78
C ARG A 243 2.14 16.22 -10.30
N ASP A 244 1.50 15.21 -10.90
CA ASP A 244 1.49 14.94 -12.34
C ASP A 244 2.81 14.44 -12.96
N ALA A 245 3.91 14.40 -12.20
CA ALA A 245 5.11 13.68 -12.62
C ALA A 245 4.90 12.15 -12.59
N ALA A 246 5.73 11.42 -13.32
CA ALA A 246 5.73 9.96 -13.33
C ALA A 246 6.90 9.41 -12.50
N LEU A 247 6.66 8.28 -11.86
CA LEU A 247 7.64 7.47 -11.16
C LEU A 247 7.79 6.15 -11.90
N ALA A 248 9.01 5.71 -12.16
CA ALA A 248 9.31 4.47 -12.85
C ALA A 248 10.22 3.54 -12.04
N VAL A 249 10.09 2.24 -12.26
CA VAL A 249 11.04 1.25 -11.75
C VAL A 249 12.42 1.55 -12.32
N GLY A 250 13.43 1.50 -11.45
CA GLY A 250 14.82 1.87 -11.78
C GLY A 250 15.16 3.34 -11.60
N ASP A 251 14.19 4.21 -11.29
CA ASP A 251 14.47 5.61 -10.99
C ASP A 251 15.47 5.72 -9.82
N PRO A 252 16.51 6.56 -9.95
CA PRO A 252 17.51 6.72 -8.89
C PRO A 252 16.87 7.38 -7.66
N VAL A 253 17.27 6.91 -6.47
CA VAL A 253 16.80 7.45 -5.20
C VAL A 253 17.93 8.18 -4.48
N GLU A 254 17.69 9.45 -4.16
CA GLU A 254 18.67 10.33 -3.52
C GLU A 254 18.07 11.06 -2.32
N VAL A 255 18.78 11.07 -1.20
CA VAL A 255 18.37 11.86 -0.02
C VAL A 255 18.69 13.33 -0.27
N VAL A 256 17.72 14.20 -0.03
CA VAL A 256 17.82 15.64 -0.27
C VAL A 256 17.41 16.41 0.99
N SER A 257 17.91 17.64 1.13
CA SER A 257 17.51 18.48 2.26
C SER A 257 16.04 18.91 2.16
N THR A 258 15.44 19.23 3.30
CA THR A 258 14.06 19.71 3.41
C THR A 258 13.83 21.09 2.78
N THR A 259 14.89 21.84 2.47
CA THR A 259 14.82 23.28 2.17
C THR A 259 14.86 23.67 0.69
N GLU A 260 14.85 22.73 -0.25
CA GLU A 260 14.73 23.11 -1.67
C GLU A 260 13.28 23.51 -1.99
N THR A 261 13.05 24.82 -2.01
CA THR A 261 11.81 25.50 -2.40
C THR A 261 11.95 26.06 -3.81
#